data_AF-A0A7K5AUN9-F1
#
_entry.id   AF-A0A7K5AUN9-F1
#
_cell.length_a   1.000
_cell.length_b   1.000
_cell.length_c   1.000
_cell.angle_alpha   90.00
_cell.angle_beta   90.00
_cell.angle_gamma   90.00
#
_symmetry.space_group_name_H-M   'P 1'
#
loop_
_entity.id
_entity.type
_entity.pdbx_description
1 polymer ?
#
loop_
_entity_poly.entity_id
_entity_poly.type
_entity_poly.pdbx_seq_one_letter_code
_entity_poly.pdbx_strand_id
1 'polypeptide(L)'
;MGGYTEDEKLRLQQLRALRRRWLRDQELSEREPVLPPRKLGPVAAFWENFLRPGGLWRQQVYKIYQTSGFFLGRVLIPAWIITYYVKYHLMKSPHGVVMSNPRIFPGDRILETGEVMPPLKEDPHKHH
;
A
#
# COMPACT_ATOMS: atom_id res chain seq x y z
N MET A 1 44.57 46.84 11.70
CA MET A 1 43.27 46.15 11.55
C MET A 1 42.21 47.23 11.37
N GLY A 2 41.93 47.59 10.12
CA GLY A 2 40.99 48.68 9.81
C GLY A 2 39.56 48.21 10.02
N GLY A 3 38.83 48.89 10.90
CA GLY A 3 37.38 48.72 11.03
C GLY A 3 36.65 49.40 9.87
N TYR A 4 35.33 49.21 9.82
CA TYR A 4 34.47 49.84 8.83
C TYR A 4 34.61 51.37 8.83
N THR A 5 34.67 51.95 7.63
CA THR A 5 34.56 53.40 7.43
C THR A 5 33.14 53.87 7.77
N GLU A 6 32.97 55.16 8.06
CA GLU A 6 31.65 55.70 8.45
C GLU A 6 30.59 55.51 7.36
N ASP A 7 30.98 55.62 6.08
CA ASP A 7 30.10 55.36 4.94
C ASP A 7 29.66 53.89 4.85
N GLU A 8 30.58 52.95 5.12
CA GLU A 8 30.27 51.52 5.17
C GLU A 8 29.32 51.20 6.32
N LYS A 9 29.51 51.83 7.49
CA LYS A 9 28.59 51.68 8.63
C LYS A 9 27.19 52.21 8.30
N LEU A 10 27.11 53.40 7.69
CA LEU A 10 25.85 54.00 7.26
C LEU A 10 25.13 53.08 6.26
N ARG A 11 25.84 52.58 5.25
CA ARG A 11 25.32 51.65 4.24
C ARG A 11 24.82 50.35 4.87
N LEU A 12 25.57 49.77 5.81
CA LEU A 12 25.15 48.55 6.51
C LEU A 12 23.90 48.77 7.35
N GLN A 13 23.76 49.94 8.00
CA GLN A 13 22.54 50.28 8.73
C GLN A 13 21.34 50.41 7.79
N GLN A 14 21.50 51.07 6.65
CA GLN A 14 20.46 51.20 5.62
C GLN A 14 20.03 49.83 5.08
N LEU A 15 20.98 48.95 4.73
CA LEU A 15 20.70 47.59 4.28
C LEU A 15 20.02 46.75 5.36
N ARG A 16 20.42 46.87 6.63
CA ARG A 16 19.75 46.18 7.74
C ARG A 16 18.32 46.67 7.95
N ALA A 17 18.03 47.95 7.72
CA ALA A 17 16.67 48.48 7.82
C ALA A 17 15.79 47.94 6.69
N LEU A 18 16.29 47.95 5.45
CA LEU A 18 15.60 47.34 4.29
C LEU A 18 15.38 45.84 4.49
N ARG A 19 16.39 45.12 4.96
CA ARG A 19 16.28 43.68 5.23
C ARG A 19 15.23 43.37 6.29
N ARG A 20 15.13 44.17 7.37
CA ARG A 20 14.10 43.97 8.41
C ARG A 20 12.69 44.21 7.88
N ARG A 21 12.50 45.17 6.98
CA ARG A 21 11.19 45.39 6.32
C ARG A 21 10.87 44.24 5.37
N TRP A 22 11.81 43.86 4.52
CA TRP A 22 11.63 42.71 3.62
C TRP A 22 11.28 41.43 4.37
N LEU A 23 11.96 41.14 5.50
CA LEU A 23 11.65 39.97 6.32
C LEU A 23 10.25 40.02 6.91
N ARG A 24 9.77 41.21 7.29
CA ARG A 24 8.39 41.41 7.75
C ARG A 24 7.39 41.22 6.61
N ASP A 25 7.73 41.64 5.39
CA ASP A 25 6.87 41.45 4.21
C ASP A 25 6.78 39.98 3.76
N GLN A 26 7.65 39.09 4.28
CA GLN A 26 7.55 37.64 4.07
C GLN A 26 6.61 36.95 5.07
N GLU A 27 6.15 37.66 6.11
CA GLU A 27 5.14 37.13 7.01
C GLU A 27 3.80 37.10 6.27
N LEU A 28 3.41 35.90 5.81
CA LEU A 28 2.13 35.68 5.15
C LEU A 28 0.99 35.78 6.16
N SER A 29 -0.07 36.49 5.78
CA SER A 29 -1.31 36.52 6.53
C SER A 29 -2.05 35.19 6.39
N GLU A 30 -2.83 34.80 7.40
CA GLU A 30 -3.64 33.57 7.39
C GLU A 30 -4.64 33.47 6.23
N ARG A 31 -4.94 34.58 5.55
CA ARG A 31 -5.94 34.66 4.48
C ARG A 31 -5.32 34.42 3.10
N GLU A 32 -4.71 33.27 2.93
CA GLU A 32 -4.21 32.86 1.62
C GLU A 32 -5.36 32.44 0.70
N PRO A 33 -5.27 32.74 -0.61
CA PRO A 33 -6.24 32.26 -1.57
C PRO A 33 -6.13 30.73 -1.69
N VAL A 34 -7.04 30.02 -1.05
CA VAL A 34 -7.15 28.56 -1.17
C VAL A 34 -7.92 28.20 -2.45
N LEU A 35 -7.52 27.08 -3.06
CA LEU A 35 -8.31 26.48 -4.13
C LEU A 35 -9.72 26.18 -3.62
N PRO A 36 -10.75 26.29 -4.49
CA PRO A 36 -12.11 25.94 -4.10
C PRO A 36 -12.17 24.48 -3.61
N PRO A 37 -13.06 24.18 -2.65
CA PRO A 37 -13.19 22.84 -2.12
C PRO A 37 -13.51 21.84 -3.23
N ARG A 38 -12.85 20.68 -3.18
CA ARG A 38 -13.05 19.61 -4.15
C ARG A 38 -14.51 19.15 -4.13
N LYS A 39 -15.18 19.15 -5.28
CA LYS A 39 -16.52 18.56 -5.40
C LYS A 39 -16.43 17.05 -5.19
N LEU A 40 -16.95 16.58 -4.06
CA LEU A 40 -17.05 15.15 -3.77
C LEU A 40 -18.23 14.55 -4.54
N GLY A 41 -18.06 13.31 -5.02
CA GLY A 41 -19.17 12.52 -5.55
C GLY A 41 -20.17 12.14 -4.44
N PRO A 42 -21.36 11.61 -4.79
CA PRO A 42 -22.43 11.33 -3.82
C PRO A 42 -21.99 10.36 -2.70
N VAL A 43 -21.23 9.32 -3.05
CA VAL A 43 -20.71 8.34 -2.07
C VAL A 43 -19.64 8.97 -1.17
N ALA A 44 -18.75 9.77 -1.73
CA ALA A 44 -17.71 10.44 -0.96
C ALA A 44 -18.30 11.49 -0.01
N ALA A 45 -19.29 12.26 -0.47
CA ALA A 45 -20.03 13.23 0.33
C ALA A 45 -20.82 12.54 1.46
N PHE A 46 -21.42 11.38 1.20
CA PHE A 46 -22.06 10.58 2.24
C PHE A 46 -21.06 10.19 3.34
N TRP A 47 -19.90 9.65 2.97
CA TRP A 47 -18.90 9.23 3.96
C TRP A 47 -18.32 10.40 4.75
N GLU A 48 -18.08 11.55 4.10
CA GLU A 48 -17.62 12.76 4.79
C GLU A 48 -18.65 13.23 5.84
N ASN A 49 -19.93 13.30 5.45
CA ASN A 49 -21.01 13.66 6.38
C ASN A 49 -21.22 12.62 7.49
N PHE A 50 -21.08 11.33 7.17
CA PHE A 50 -21.19 10.25 8.15
C PHE A 50 -20.07 10.30 9.20
N LEU A 51 -18.87 10.74 8.81
CA LEU A 51 -17.69 10.86 9.69
C LEU A 51 -17.65 12.18 10.46
N ARG A 52 -18.30 13.24 9.96
CA ARG A 52 -18.34 14.59 10.55
C ARG A 52 -18.74 14.66 12.04
N PRO A 53 -19.76 13.93 12.54
CA PRO A 53 -20.08 13.94 13.98
C PRO A 53 -19.00 13.28 14.86
N GLY A 54 -18.00 12.63 14.26
CA GLY A 54 -16.94 11.94 14.98
C GLY A 54 -17.41 10.65 15.64
N GLY A 55 -16.47 9.90 16.20
CA GLY A 55 -16.73 8.67 16.95
C GLY A 55 -15.93 7.46 16.44
N LEU A 56 -15.37 6.71 17.38
CA LEU A 56 -14.49 5.57 17.09
C LEU A 56 -15.19 4.48 16.25
N TRP A 57 -16.46 4.19 16.56
CA TRP A 57 -17.27 3.23 15.79
C TRP A 57 -17.40 3.62 14.30
N ARG A 58 -17.71 4.89 14.00
CA ARG A 58 -17.90 5.37 12.63
C ARG A 58 -16.61 5.29 11.83
N GLN A 59 -15.49 5.63 12.47
CA GLN A 59 -14.16 5.49 11.87
C GLN A 59 -13.81 4.02 11.61
N GLN A 60 -14.17 3.11 12.51
CA GLN A 60 -13.92 1.68 12.33
C GLN A 60 -14.71 1.11 11.15
N VAL A 61 -16.00 1.45 11.04
CA VAL A 61 -16.83 1.05 9.87
C VAL A 61 -16.24 1.59 8.57
N TYR A 62 -15.83 2.87 8.56
CA TYR A 62 -15.23 3.45 7.37
C TYR A 62 -13.91 2.79 6.98
N LYS A 63 -13.07 2.44 7.97
CA LYS A 63 -11.85 1.66 7.73
C LYS A 63 -12.18 0.32 7.08
N ILE A 64 -13.13 -0.44 7.63
CA ILE A 64 -13.54 -1.74 7.07
C ILE A 64 -14.02 -1.58 5.61
N TYR A 65 -14.83 -0.55 5.33
CA TYR A 65 -15.28 -0.24 3.97
C TYR A 65 -14.10 0.03 3.03
N GLN A 66 -13.16 0.88 3.44
CA GLN A 66 -11.97 1.18 2.64
C GLN A 66 -11.10 -0.06 2.40
N THR A 67 -10.83 -0.85 3.45
CA THR A 67 -10.00 -2.06 3.34
C THR A 67 -10.67 -3.10 2.44
N SER A 68 -12.00 -3.23 2.54
CA SER A 68 -12.78 -4.11 1.65
C SER A 68 -12.69 -3.67 0.19
N GLY A 69 -12.85 -2.37 -0.08
CA GLY A 69 -12.69 -1.81 -1.43
C GLY A 69 -11.28 -2.04 -1.99
N PHE A 70 -10.24 -1.88 -1.16
CA PHE A 70 -8.86 -2.18 -1.53
C PHE A 70 -8.68 -3.66 -1.86
N PHE A 71 -9.15 -4.56 -1.00
CA PHE A 71 -9.03 -6.00 -1.21
C PHE A 71 -9.73 -6.44 -2.50
N LEU A 72 -10.95 -5.96 -2.74
CA LEU A 72 -11.70 -6.26 -3.96
C LEU A 72 -10.95 -5.77 -5.21
N GLY A 73 -10.54 -4.49 -5.21
CA GLY A 73 -9.94 -3.85 -6.37
C GLY A 73 -8.50 -4.27 -6.67
N ARG A 74 -7.70 -4.51 -5.64
CA ARG A 74 -6.25 -4.76 -5.78
C ARG A 74 -5.84 -6.21 -5.58
N VAL A 75 -6.69 -7.04 -5.00
CA VAL A 75 -6.38 -8.46 -4.74
C VAL A 75 -7.32 -9.37 -5.52
N LEU A 76 -8.63 -9.28 -5.27
CA LEU A 76 -9.58 -10.26 -5.82
C LEU A 76 -9.69 -10.16 -7.34
N ILE A 77 -9.89 -8.95 -7.89
CA ILE A 77 -10.03 -8.75 -9.34
C ILE A 77 -8.77 -9.19 -10.09
N PRO A 78 -7.54 -8.75 -9.72
CA PRO A 78 -6.33 -9.24 -10.37
C PRO A 78 -6.14 -10.75 -10.24
N ALA A 79 -6.41 -11.34 -9.08
CA ALA A 79 -6.31 -12.80 -8.88
C ALA A 79 -7.27 -13.56 -9.80
N TRP A 80 -8.51 -13.09 -9.98
CA TRP A 80 -9.45 -13.67 -10.94
C TRP A 80 -8.97 -13.55 -12.38
N ILE A 81 -8.40 -12.41 -12.77
CA ILE A 81 -7.85 -12.23 -14.11
C ILE A 81 -6.67 -13.19 -14.35
N ILE A 82 -5.75 -13.32 -13.38
CA ILE A 82 -4.60 -14.23 -13.47
C ILE A 82 -5.07 -15.69 -13.55
N THR A 83 -5.98 -16.11 -12.67
CA THR A 83 -6.49 -17.49 -12.68
C THR A 83 -7.22 -17.82 -13.98
N TYR A 84 -7.98 -16.87 -14.54
CA TYR A 84 -8.59 -17.00 -15.85
C TYR A 84 -7.53 -17.17 -16.95
N TYR A 85 -6.50 -16.33 -16.95
CA TYR A 85 -5.41 -16.40 -17.91
C TYR A 85 -4.67 -17.74 -17.84
N VAL A 86 -4.31 -18.20 -16.64
CA VAL A 86 -3.66 -19.50 -16.42
C VAL A 86 -4.52 -20.62 -16.98
N LYS A 87 -5.81 -20.63 -16.65
CA LYS A 87 -6.75 -21.70 -17.03
C LYS A 87 -6.94 -21.81 -18.55
N TYR A 88 -7.12 -20.70 -19.25
CA TYR A 88 -7.53 -20.73 -20.66
C TYR A 88 -6.40 -20.48 -21.66
N HIS A 89 -5.29 -19.88 -21.24
CA HIS A 89 -4.16 -19.57 -22.10
C HIS A 89 -2.96 -20.46 -21.78
N LEU A 90 -2.44 -20.41 -20.55
CA LEU A 90 -1.22 -21.14 -20.19
C LEU A 90 -1.40 -22.65 -20.19
N MET A 91 -2.48 -23.17 -19.60
CA MET A 91 -2.73 -24.62 -19.57
C MET A 91 -3.15 -25.20 -20.92
N LYS A 92 -3.61 -24.37 -21.86
CA LYS A 92 -3.96 -24.80 -23.23
C LYS A 92 -2.73 -24.95 -24.12
N SER A 93 -1.66 -24.23 -23.81
CA SER A 93 -0.38 -24.34 -24.52
C SER A 93 0.42 -25.54 -23.99
N PRO A 94 0.98 -26.39 -24.88
CA PRO A 94 1.83 -27.50 -24.46
C PRO A 94 3.05 -26.97 -23.70
N HIS A 95 3.35 -27.56 -22.54
CA HIS A 95 4.40 -27.12 -21.61
C HIS A 95 4.25 -25.68 -21.06
N GLY A 96 3.07 -25.07 -21.16
CA GLY A 96 2.83 -23.72 -20.62
C GLY A 96 2.86 -23.67 -19.09
N VAL A 97 2.54 -24.80 -18.43
CA VAL A 97 2.74 -25.00 -16.99
C VAL A 97 3.28 -26.41 -16.80
N VAL A 98 4.49 -26.53 -16.24
CA VAL A 98 5.09 -27.82 -15.88
C VAL A 98 5.15 -27.89 -14.36
N MET A 99 4.57 -28.96 -13.81
CA MET A 99 4.56 -29.24 -12.38
C MET A 99 5.44 -30.46 -12.12
N SER A 100 6.17 -30.47 -11.00
CA SER A 100 6.83 -31.68 -10.52
C SER A 100 5.78 -32.66 -9.99
N ASN A 101 5.97 -33.95 -10.22
CA ASN A 101 5.11 -34.97 -9.65
C ASN A 101 5.06 -34.86 -8.12
N PRO A 102 3.90 -35.05 -7.48
CA PRO A 102 3.77 -35.00 -6.03
C PRO A 102 4.61 -36.11 -5.38
N ARG A 103 5.08 -35.87 -4.16
CA ARG A 103 5.79 -36.89 -3.38
C ARG A 103 4.80 -37.96 -2.94
N ILE A 104 5.20 -39.21 -3.09
CA ILE A 104 4.40 -40.39 -2.75
C ILE A 104 5.06 -41.09 -1.56
N PHE A 105 4.28 -41.40 -0.52
CA PHE A 105 4.74 -42.11 0.65
C PHE A 105 4.15 -43.53 0.77
N PRO A 106 4.83 -44.43 1.48
CA PRO A 106 4.31 -45.75 1.84
C PRO A 106 2.95 -45.65 2.54
N GLY A 107 1.96 -46.42 2.09
CA GLY A 107 0.58 -46.37 2.59
C GLY A 107 -0.33 -45.35 1.89
N ASP A 108 0.20 -44.44 1.06
CA ASP A 108 -0.61 -43.52 0.27
C ASP A 108 -1.39 -44.26 -0.81
N ARG A 109 -2.57 -43.74 -1.15
CA ARG A 109 -3.38 -44.24 -2.25
C ARG A 109 -3.30 -43.30 -3.44
N ILE A 110 -2.85 -43.79 -4.58
CA ILE A 110 -2.85 -43.04 -5.83
C ILE A 110 -4.30 -42.88 -6.29
N LEU A 111 -4.81 -41.65 -6.39
CA LEU A 111 -6.21 -41.41 -6.74
C LEU A 111 -6.57 -41.87 -8.16
N GLU A 112 -5.62 -41.82 -9.08
CA GLU A 112 -5.82 -42.17 -10.49
C GLU A 112 -5.81 -43.69 -10.72
N THR A 113 -4.87 -44.42 -10.10
CA THR A 113 -4.70 -45.88 -10.26
C THR A 113 -5.45 -46.68 -9.19
N GLY A 114 -5.78 -46.05 -8.05
CA GLY A 114 -6.40 -46.70 -6.90
C GLY A 114 -5.45 -47.57 -6.07
N GLU A 115 -4.19 -47.74 -6.51
CA GLU A 115 -3.15 -48.54 -5.86
C GLU A 115 -2.70 -47.92 -4.54
N VAL A 116 -2.53 -48.77 -3.53
CA VAL A 116 -2.00 -48.40 -2.23
C VAL A 116 -0.50 -48.72 -2.21
N MET A 117 0.31 -47.74 -1.85
CA MET A 117 1.75 -47.92 -1.78
C MET A 117 2.13 -48.89 -0.69
N PRO A 118 3.03 -49.86 -0.98
CA PRO A 118 3.42 -50.85 0.00
C PRO A 118 4.05 -50.16 1.22
N PRO A 119 3.73 -50.61 2.45
CA PRO A 119 4.35 -50.07 3.64
C PRO A 119 5.86 -50.37 3.63
N LEU A 120 6.63 -49.55 4.34
CA LEU A 120 8.04 -49.87 4.57
C LEU A 120 8.14 -51.19 5.32
N LYS A 121 9.16 -51.98 4.99
CA LYS A 121 9.50 -53.16 5.80
C LYS A 121 9.79 -52.70 7.22
N GLU A 122 9.32 -53.46 8.20
CA GLU A 122 9.63 -53.19 9.61
C GLU A 122 11.15 -53.16 9.80
N ASP A 123 11.68 -52.04 10.28
CA ASP A 123 13.10 -51.92 10.57
C ASP A 123 13.44 -52.81 11.76
N PRO A 124 14.38 -53.78 11.64
CA PRO A 124 14.82 -54.60 12.75
C PRO A 124 15.75 -53.85 13.72
N HIS A 125 15.63 -52.52 13.78
CA HIS A 125 16.42 -51.68 14.67
C HIS A 125 15.83 -51.72 16.08
N LYS A 126 16.28 -52.72 16.84
CA LYS A 126 16.29 -52.66 18.31
C LYS A 126 17.13 -51.45 18.71
N HIS A 127 16.50 -50.40 19.20
CA HIS A 127 17.18 -49.39 19.99
C HIS A 127 17.70 -50.07 21.28
N HIS A 128 18.98 -50.42 21.26
CA HIS A 128 19.78 -50.70 22.45
C HIS A 128 20.62 -49.47 22.77
#